data_AF-A0A7W0SE13-F1
#
_entry.id   AF-A0A7W0SE13-F1
#
_cell.length_a   1.000
_cell.length_b   1.000
_cell.length_c   1.000
_cell.angle_alpha   90.00
_cell.angle_beta   90.00
_cell.angle_gamma   90.00
#
_symmetry.space_group_name_H-M   'P 1'
#
loop_
_entity.id
_entity.type
_entity.pdbx_description
1 polymer ?
#
loop_
_entity_poly.entity_id
_entity_poly.type
_entity_poly.pdbx_seq_one_letter_code
_entity_poly.pdbx_strand_id
1 'polypeptide(L)'
;MAALAALVIARADMPLPPPHTHAVTSLNGNIRAVSDPDTGTHIEHVRDKRVLWRIPGFYWWLFAADDGKHLVTGYLGMNLIPTDYRDDLVLFTFWREGEKVEEVTLNEFIPDRRILQRTVSHYNWGTIEGIDARGRLKVQRADDKVFYFDLTSGKRIRVKGLTRR
;
A
#
# COMPACT_ATOMS: atom_id res chain seq x y z
N MET A 1 36.45 5.27 21.52
CA MET A 1 35.06 4.74 21.50
C MET A 1 34.34 5.40 20.34
N ALA A 2 34.36 4.81 19.15
CA ALA A 2 33.68 5.34 17.98
C ALA A 2 32.41 4.52 17.75
N ALA A 3 31.25 5.16 17.89
CA ALA A 3 29.96 4.57 17.55
C ALA A 3 29.83 4.55 16.03
N LEU A 4 29.79 3.34 15.46
CA LEU A 4 29.57 3.13 14.04
C LEU A 4 28.07 3.31 13.77
N ALA A 5 27.69 4.41 13.13
CA ALA A 5 26.34 4.60 12.62
C ALA A 5 26.13 3.67 11.42
N ALA A 6 25.29 2.64 11.57
CA ALA A 6 24.87 1.79 10.47
C ALA A 6 23.88 2.56 9.58
N LEU A 7 24.37 3.07 8.44
CA LEU A 7 23.51 3.49 7.34
C LEU A 7 22.83 2.26 6.75
N VAL A 8 21.54 2.06 7.04
CA VAL A 8 20.72 1.12 6.28
C VAL A 8 20.39 1.76 4.93
N ILE A 9 21.28 1.57 3.96
CA ILE A 9 20.97 1.81 2.56
C ILE A 9 20.12 0.61 2.13
N ALA A 10 18.80 0.78 2.09
CA ALA A 10 17.91 -0.19 1.47
C ALA A 10 18.30 -0.32 -0.01
N ARG A 11 19.12 -1.33 -0.33
CA ARG A 11 19.47 -1.67 -1.71
C ARG A 11 18.43 -2.65 -2.21
N ALA A 12 17.78 -2.27 -3.31
CA ALA A 12 16.71 -3.00 -3.99
C ALA A 12 17.08 -4.43 -4.48
N ASP A 13 18.28 -4.92 -4.13
CA ASP A 13 18.83 -6.22 -4.55
C ASP A 13 18.91 -7.24 -3.41
N MET A 14 18.53 -6.89 -2.18
CA MET A 14 18.35 -7.91 -1.14
C MET A 14 16.99 -8.60 -1.35
N PRO A 15 16.96 -9.95 -1.38
CA PRO A 15 15.69 -10.67 -1.45
C PRO A 15 14.79 -10.22 -0.30
N LEU A 16 13.49 -10.10 -0.57
CA LEU A 16 12.52 -9.85 0.50
C LEU A 16 12.74 -10.90 1.61
N PRO A 17 12.70 -10.49 2.89
CA PRO A 17 12.76 -11.46 3.98
C PRO A 17 11.65 -12.49 3.79
N PRO A 18 11.83 -13.73 4.28
CA PRO A 18 10.76 -14.71 4.26
C PRO A 18 9.45 -14.13 4.80
N PRO A 19 8.30 -14.45 4.19
CA PRO A 19 7.00 -14.05 4.70
C PRO A 19 6.87 -14.38 6.19
N HIS A 20 6.44 -13.40 6.97
CA HIS A 20 6.20 -13.56 8.39
C HIS A 20 5.02 -12.68 8.79
N THR A 21 4.34 -13.09 9.86
CA THR A 21 3.23 -12.33 10.42
C THR A 21 3.67 -10.91 10.75
N HIS A 22 2.96 -9.93 10.24
CA HIS A 22 3.16 -8.54 10.63
C HIS A 22 1.82 -7.83 10.75
N ALA A 23 1.83 -6.70 11.45
CA ALA A 23 0.64 -5.95 11.72
C ALA A 23 0.89 -4.46 11.62
N VAL A 24 -0.12 -3.72 11.15
CA VAL A 24 -0.15 -2.26 11.11
C VAL A 24 -1.35 -1.76 11.90
N THR A 25 -1.17 -0.65 12.60
CA THR A 25 -2.25 -0.02 13.36
C THR A 25 -2.72 1.23 12.62
N SER A 26 -4.03 1.39 12.53
CA SER A 26 -4.71 2.59 12.04
C SER A 26 -4.28 3.87 12.79
N LEU A 27 -4.55 5.03 12.21
CA LEU A 27 -4.06 6.32 12.72
C LEU A 27 -4.61 6.63 14.12
N ASN A 28 -5.85 6.26 14.40
CA ASN A 28 -6.46 6.45 15.71
C ASN A 28 -6.05 5.40 16.76
N GLY A 29 -5.26 4.39 16.38
CA GLY A 29 -4.78 3.36 17.30
C GLY A 29 -5.79 2.25 17.64
N ASN A 30 -7.02 2.28 17.13
CA ASN A 30 -8.10 1.39 17.56
C ASN A 30 -8.28 0.16 16.67
N ILE A 31 -7.87 0.25 15.41
CA ILE A 31 -7.97 -0.82 14.42
C ILE A 31 -6.57 -1.31 14.05
N ARG A 32 -6.41 -2.63 13.94
CA ARG A 32 -5.17 -3.28 13.50
C ARG A 32 -5.46 -4.23 12.34
N ALA A 33 -4.67 -4.13 11.29
CA ALA A 33 -4.59 -5.14 10.24
C ALA A 33 -3.42 -6.07 10.56
N VAL A 34 -3.66 -7.37 10.48
CA VAL A 34 -2.65 -8.41 10.67
C VAL A 34 -2.61 -9.24 9.39
N SER A 35 -1.43 -9.40 8.80
CA SER A 35 -1.21 -10.27 7.64
C SER A 35 -0.26 -11.38 8.03
N ASP A 36 -0.73 -12.61 7.88
CA ASP A 36 -0.08 -13.84 8.26
C ASP A 36 0.04 -14.75 7.02
N PRO A 37 1.23 -15.32 6.74
CA PRO A 37 1.44 -16.10 5.52
C PRO A 37 0.63 -17.40 5.49
N ASP A 38 0.28 -17.96 6.65
CA ASP A 38 -0.41 -19.24 6.76
C ASP A 38 -1.93 -19.07 6.84
N THR A 39 -2.40 -17.99 7.48
CA THR A 39 -3.82 -17.77 7.79
C THR A 39 -4.46 -16.61 7.03
N GLY A 40 -3.68 -15.83 6.27
CA GLY A 40 -4.14 -14.70 5.47
C GLY A 40 -4.17 -13.39 6.25
N THR A 41 -5.04 -12.46 5.82
CA THR A 41 -5.10 -11.12 6.40
C THR A 41 -6.42 -10.89 7.11
N HIS A 42 -6.38 -10.30 8.30
CA HIS A 42 -7.58 -9.96 9.06
C HIS A 42 -7.49 -8.58 9.69
N ILE A 43 -8.67 -8.01 9.94
CA ILE A 43 -8.83 -6.75 10.67
C ILE A 43 -9.39 -7.04 12.04
N GLU A 44 -8.86 -6.39 13.07
CA GLU A 44 -9.31 -6.54 14.45
C GLU A 44 -9.33 -5.22 15.21
N HIS A 45 -10.13 -5.17 16.27
CA HIS A 45 -9.99 -4.12 17.28
C HIS A 45 -8.76 -4.38 18.14
N VAL A 46 -7.99 -3.33 18.40
CA VAL A 46 -6.77 -3.42 19.22
C VAL A 46 -7.08 -3.76 20.68
N ARG A 47 -8.16 -3.17 21.23
CA ARG A 47 -8.49 -3.26 22.66
C ARG A 47 -8.78 -4.68 23.12
N ASP A 48 -9.59 -5.41 22.38
CA ASP A 48 -10.10 -6.73 22.75
C ASP A 48 -9.66 -7.85 21.79
N LYS A 49 -8.87 -7.52 20.76
CA LYS A 49 -8.41 -8.43 19.70
C LYS A 49 -9.56 -9.13 18.97
N ARG A 50 -10.76 -8.52 18.97
CA ARG A 50 -11.90 -9.07 18.25
C ARG A 50 -11.67 -8.89 16.76
N VAL A 51 -11.61 -10.01 16.04
CA VAL A 51 -11.57 -10.00 14.57
C VAL A 51 -12.90 -9.52 14.03
N LEU A 52 -12.84 -8.51 13.16
CA LEU A 52 -13.98 -7.91 12.49
C LEU A 52 -14.32 -8.64 11.20
N TRP A 53 -13.31 -8.92 10.37
CA TRP A 53 -13.45 -9.62 9.10
C TRP A 53 -12.06 -10.04 8.57
N ARG A 54 -12.05 -10.82 7.49
CA ARG A 54 -10.85 -11.41 6.88
C ARG A 54 -10.87 -11.27 5.37
N ILE A 55 -9.69 -11.28 4.77
CA ILE A 55 -9.47 -11.47 3.33
C ILE A 55 -8.44 -12.58 3.12
N PRO A 56 -8.52 -13.34 2.02
CA PRO A 56 -7.51 -14.34 1.71
C PRO A 56 -6.19 -13.65 1.35
N GLY A 57 -5.08 -14.35 1.60
CA GLY A 57 -3.76 -13.95 1.15
C GLY A 57 -2.97 -13.11 2.14
N PHE A 58 -1.67 -13.06 1.87
CA PHE A 58 -0.66 -12.33 2.62
C PHE A 58 -0.27 -11.07 1.83
N TYR A 59 -0.06 -9.96 2.51
CA TYR A 59 0.32 -8.68 1.90
C TYR A 59 1.32 -7.93 2.78
N TRP A 60 2.43 -7.46 2.21
CA TRP A 60 3.43 -6.64 2.92
C TRP A 60 2.98 -5.21 3.19
N TRP A 61 2.15 -4.67 2.29
CA TRP A 61 1.63 -3.32 2.39
C TRP A 61 0.17 -3.37 2.79
N LEU A 62 -0.10 -2.94 4.01
CA LEU A 62 -1.42 -2.87 4.63
C LEU A 62 -1.67 -1.44 5.09
N PHE A 63 -2.87 -0.94 4.84
CA PHE A 63 -3.29 0.39 5.31
C PHE A 63 -4.72 0.31 5.85
N ALA A 64 -4.84 0.18 7.17
CA ALA A 64 -6.13 0.03 7.85
C ALA A 64 -6.77 1.39 8.13
N ALA A 65 -8.04 1.55 7.78
CA ALA A 65 -8.81 2.73 8.13
C ALA A 65 -9.27 2.69 9.61
N ASP A 66 -9.49 3.87 10.16
CA ASP A 66 -9.92 4.09 11.55
C ASP A 66 -11.32 3.55 11.87
N ASP A 67 -12.12 3.26 10.84
CA ASP A 67 -13.51 2.81 10.95
C ASP A 67 -13.67 1.30 11.12
N GLY A 68 -12.59 0.53 10.96
CA GLY A 68 -12.61 -0.93 11.05
C GLY A 68 -13.31 -1.61 9.87
N LYS A 69 -13.67 -0.87 8.81
CA LYS A 69 -14.40 -1.36 7.65
C LYS A 69 -13.55 -1.40 6.40
N HIS A 70 -12.61 -0.47 6.25
CA HIS A 70 -11.80 -0.37 5.04
C HIS A 70 -10.33 -0.78 5.26
N LEU A 71 -9.77 -1.44 4.26
CA LEU A 71 -8.35 -1.76 4.16
C LEU A 71 -7.90 -1.48 2.73
N VAL A 72 -6.68 -1.00 2.58
CA VAL A 72 -5.96 -1.04 1.30
C VAL A 72 -4.80 -2.00 1.42
N THR A 73 -4.65 -2.89 0.44
CA THR A 73 -3.46 -3.74 0.30
C THR A 73 -2.65 -3.33 -0.93
N GLY A 74 -1.32 -3.39 -0.81
CA GLY A 74 -0.41 -3.12 -1.92
C GLY A 74 0.06 -4.38 -2.63
N TYR A 75 0.58 -4.22 -3.84
CA TYR A 75 1.29 -5.25 -4.58
C TYR A 75 2.40 -5.90 -3.75
N LEU A 76 2.59 -7.21 -3.91
CA LEU A 76 3.56 -7.98 -3.13
C LEU A 76 5.02 -7.54 -3.35
N GLY A 77 5.36 -7.06 -4.55
CA GLY A 77 6.66 -6.43 -4.83
C GLY A 77 6.78 -5.01 -4.26
N MET A 78 5.80 -4.54 -3.49
CA MET A 78 5.72 -3.22 -2.90
C MET A 78 5.88 -2.14 -3.97
N ASN A 79 6.91 -1.30 -3.88
CA ASN A 79 7.22 -0.25 -4.85
C ASN A 79 7.92 -0.75 -6.13
N LEU A 80 8.29 -2.03 -6.21
CA LEU A 80 9.08 -2.59 -7.31
C LEU A 80 8.25 -3.58 -8.13
N ILE A 81 8.08 -3.29 -9.42
CA ILE A 81 7.41 -4.19 -10.38
C ILE A 81 8.45 -4.90 -11.28
N PRO A 82 8.16 -6.13 -11.77
CA PRO A 82 9.04 -6.86 -12.68
C PRO A 82 9.35 -6.06 -13.95
N THR A 83 10.48 -6.33 -14.62
CA THR A 83 10.81 -5.64 -15.88
C THR A 83 9.94 -6.07 -17.07
N ASP A 84 9.34 -7.25 -16.98
CA ASP A 84 8.40 -7.87 -17.92
C ASP A 84 6.94 -7.76 -17.42
N TYR A 85 6.63 -6.67 -16.71
CA TYR A 85 5.30 -6.42 -16.17
C TYR A 85 4.20 -6.48 -17.23
N ARG A 86 3.00 -6.83 -16.79
CA ARG A 86 1.77 -6.70 -17.58
C ARG A 86 1.04 -5.42 -17.23
N ASP A 87 0.29 -4.88 -18.18
CA ASP A 87 -0.49 -3.65 -17.99
C ASP A 87 -1.63 -3.79 -16.98
N ASP A 88 -2.15 -5.01 -16.82
CA ASP A 88 -3.19 -5.37 -15.85
C ASP A 88 -2.64 -5.71 -14.45
N LEU A 89 -1.33 -5.52 -14.21
CA LEU A 89 -0.74 -5.70 -12.89
C LEU A 89 -1.41 -4.77 -11.87
N VAL A 90 -2.06 -5.37 -10.86
CA VAL A 90 -2.69 -4.64 -9.76
C VAL A 90 -1.62 -4.09 -8.81
N LEU A 91 -1.60 -2.76 -8.63
CA LEU A 91 -0.66 -2.08 -7.75
C LEU A 91 -1.19 -1.99 -6.31
N PHE A 92 -2.50 -1.79 -6.16
CA PHE A 92 -3.17 -1.82 -4.87
C PHE A 92 -4.66 -2.09 -5.02
N THR A 93 -5.24 -2.65 -3.96
CA THR A 93 -6.63 -3.11 -3.91
C THR A 93 -7.34 -2.48 -2.71
N PHE A 94 -8.58 -2.03 -2.93
CA PHE A 94 -9.46 -1.53 -1.90
C PHE A 94 -10.39 -2.64 -1.43
N TRP A 95 -10.51 -2.78 -0.12
CA TRP A 95 -11.36 -3.78 0.52
C TRP A 95 -12.33 -3.10 1.48
N ARG A 96 -13.52 -3.68 1.58
CA ARG A 96 -14.53 -3.29 2.56
C ARG A 96 -15.15 -4.53 3.19
N GLU A 97 -15.00 -4.66 4.51
CA GLU A 97 -15.66 -5.71 5.30
C GLU A 97 -15.42 -7.13 4.76
N GLY A 98 -14.23 -7.38 4.20
CA GLY A 98 -13.83 -8.67 3.61
C GLY A 98 -14.04 -8.78 2.10
N GLU A 99 -14.76 -7.84 1.49
CA GLU A 99 -15.07 -7.86 0.06
C GLU A 99 -14.16 -6.92 -0.72
N LYS A 100 -13.79 -7.33 -1.94
CA LYS A 100 -13.02 -6.50 -2.86
C LYS A 100 -13.92 -5.41 -3.46
N VAL A 101 -13.50 -4.15 -3.32
CA VAL A 101 -14.25 -3.00 -3.83
C VAL A 101 -13.72 -2.57 -5.20
N GLU A 102 -12.41 -2.42 -5.32
CA GLU A 102 -11.77 -1.88 -6.53
C GLU A 102 -10.29 -2.28 -6.59
N GLU A 103 -9.75 -2.36 -7.79
CA GLU A 103 -8.33 -2.56 -8.06
C GLU A 103 -7.78 -1.43 -8.91
N VAL A 104 -6.63 -0.89 -8.51
CA VAL A 104 -5.92 0.09 -9.33
C VAL A 104 -4.76 -0.62 -10.02
N THR A 105 -4.88 -0.73 -11.34
CA THR A 105 -3.87 -1.38 -12.20
C THR A 105 -2.75 -0.42 -12.58
N LEU A 106 -1.63 -0.97 -13.01
CA LEU A 106 -0.49 -0.22 -13.54
C LEU A 106 -0.92 0.67 -14.71
N ASN A 107 -1.74 0.16 -15.62
CA ASN A 107 -2.20 0.94 -16.78
C ASN A 107 -3.06 2.14 -16.40
N GLU A 108 -3.95 1.99 -15.42
CA GLU A 108 -4.78 3.09 -14.93
C GLU A 108 -3.93 4.15 -14.22
N PHE A 109 -2.99 3.72 -13.37
CA PHE A 109 -2.25 4.64 -12.51
C PHE A 109 -1.06 5.31 -13.21
N ILE A 110 -0.39 4.60 -14.12
CA ILE A 110 0.85 5.00 -14.78
C ILE A 110 0.71 4.93 -16.30
N PRO A 111 -0.25 5.65 -16.93
CA PRO A 111 -0.50 5.54 -18.37
C PRO A 111 0.73 5.84 -19.25
N ASP A 112 1.64 6.70 -18.78
CA ASP A 112 2.94 6.95 -19.43
C ASP A 112 4.05 6.14 -18.73
N ARG A 113 4.47 5.03 -19.35
CA ARG A 113 5.47 4.13 -18.78
C ARG A 113 6.88 4.74 -18.69
N ARG A 114 7.15 5.85 -19.39
CA ARG A 114 8.45 6.53 -19.35
C ARG A 114 8.77 7.14 -17.99
N ILE A 115 7.76 7.31 -17.13
CA ILE A 115 7.96 7.82 -15.77
C ILE A 115 8.43 6.74 -14.79
N LEU A 116 8.35 5.46 -15.17
CA LEU A 116 8.86 4.38 -14.34
C LEU A 116 10.37 4.51 -14.19
N GLN A 117 10.86 4.42 -12.97
CA GLN A 117 12.27 4.56 -12.69
C GLN A 117 12.93 3.18 -12.71
N ARG A 118 13.87 2.97 -13.64
CA ARG A 118 14.59 1.69 -13.75
C ARG A 118 15.54 1.52 -12.56
N THR A 119 15.46 0.36 -11.92
CA THR A 119 16.45 -0.13 -10.96
C THR A 119 17.29 -1.24 -11.61
N VAL A 120 18.23 -1.84 -10.86
CA VAL A 120 19.07 -2.94 -11.37
C VAL A 120 18.22 -4.10 -11.90
N SER A 121 17.15 -4.46 -11.20
CA SER A 121 16.34 -5.66 -11.46
C SER A 121 14.85 -5.40 -11.73
N HIS A 122 14.34 -4.22 -11.40
CA HIS A 122 12.91 -3.89 -11.40
C HIS A 122 12.63 -2.48 -11.92
N TYR A 123 11.35 -2.11 -12.04
CA TYR A 123 10.92 -0.71 -12.13
C TYR A 123 10.29 -0.23 -10.82
N ASN A 124 10.67 0.96 -10.37
CA ASN A 124 9.97 1.65 -9.30
C ASN A 124 8.78 2.42 -9.88
N TRP A 125 7.59 2.16 -9.35
CA TRP A 125 6.33 2.76 -9.80
C TRP A 125 5.85 3.90 -8.89
N GLY A 126 6.35 3.97 -7.66
CA GLY A 126 5.89 4.90 -6.63
C GLY A 126 5.79 4.24 -5.25
N THR A 127 5.03 4.87 -4.35
CA THR A 127 4.78 4.37 -3.00
C THR A 127 3.38 4.73 -2.53
N ILE A 128 2.82 3.88 -1.67
CA ILE A 128 1.60 4.18 -0.92
C ILE A 128 2.03 4.76 0.42
N GLU A 129 1.78 6.05 0.63
CA GLU A 129 2.17 6.72 1.87
C GLU A 129 1.25 6.39 3.05
N GLY A 130 0.03 5.94 2.75
CA GLY A 130 -0.96 5.47 3.72
C GLY A 130 -2.24 6.29 3.71
N ILE A 131 -3.04 6.13 4.77
CA ILE A 131 -4.32 6.81 4.92
C ILE A 131 -4.10 8.10 5.70
N ASP A 132 -4.54 9.23 5.15
CA ASP A 132 -4.42 10.52 5.80
C ASP A 132 -5.52 10.76 6.85
N ALA A 133 -5.38 11.83 7.64
CA ALA A 133 -6.35 12.20 8.66
C ALA A 133 -7.76 12.55 8.14
N ARG A 134 -7.95 12.63 6.81
CA ARG A 134 -9.26 12.82 6.16
C ARG A 134 -9.85 11.50 5.66
N GLY A 135 -9.23 10.37 5.97
CA GLY A 135 -9.68 9.05 5.53
C GLY A 135 -9.47 8.82 4.04
N ARG A 136 -8.42 9.39 3.45
CA ARG A 136 -8.08 9.21 2.02
C ARG A 136 -6.78 8.46 1.89
N LEU A 137 -6.69 7.54 0.93
CA LEU A 137 -5.41 6.92 0.60
C LEU A 137 -4.55 7.93 -0.16
N LYS A 138 -3.32 8.17 0.33
CA LYS A 138 -2.31 9.00 -0.33
C LYS A 138 -1.29 8.09 -1.02
N VAL A 139 -1.08 8.31 -2.32
CA VAL A 139 -0.13 7.55 -3.14
C VAL A 139 0.77 8.53 -3.90
N GLN A 140 2.08 8.39 -3.76
CA GLN A 140 3.08 9.13 -4.54
C GLN A 140 3.54 8.26 -5.71
N ARG A 141 3.46 8.79 -6.93
CA ARG A 141 3.91 8.09 -8.13
C ARG A 141 5.39 8.36 -8.40
N ALA A 142 6.01 7.56 -9.27
CA ALA A 142 7.41 7.72 -9.68
C ALA A 142 7.79 9.09 -10.29
N ASP A 143 6.82 9.91 -10.71
CA ASP A 143 7.04 11.32 -11.12
C ASP A 143 6.79 12.33 -9.98
N ASP A 144 6.86 11.89 -8.73
CA ASP A 144 6.64 12.64 -7.48
C ASP A 144 5.26 13.28 -7.32
N LYS A 145 4.33 13.01 -8.24
CA LYS A 145 2.96 13.47 -8.13
C LYS A 145 2.23 12.67 -7.07
N VAL A 146 1.48 13.38 -6.24
CA VAL A 146 0.65 12.80 -5.18
C VAL A 146 -0.79 12.69 -5.66
N PHE A 147 -1.38 11.53 -5.41
CA PHE A 147 -2.73 11.16 -5.76
C PHE A 147 -3.48 10.79 -4.48
N TYR A 148 -4.77 11.14 -4.44
CA TYR A 148 -5.65 10.78 -3.34
C TYR A 148 -6.77 9.89 -3.86
N PHE A 149 -7.13 8.87 -3.11
CA PHE A 149 -8.23 7.97 -3.43
C PHE A 149 -9.23 7.92 -2.28
N ASP A 150 -10.50 7.80 -2.65
CA ASP A 150 -11.60 7.57 -1.73
C ASP A 150 -11.61 6.09 -1.32
N LEU A 151 -11.62 5.80 -0.02
CA LEU A 151 -11.51 4.43 0.49
C LEU A 151 -12.76 3.59 0.22
N THR A 152 -13.93 4.22 0.11
CA THR A 152 -15.20 3.52 -0.06
C THR A 152 -15.45 3.08 -1.50
N SER A 153 -14.98 3.87 -2.47
CA SER A 153 -15.17 3.59 -3.90
C SER A 153 -13.90 3.14 -4.61
N GLY A 154 -12.73 3.31 -3.99
CA GLY A 154 -11.43 3.12 -4.64
C GLY A 154 -11.13 4.14 -5.75
N LYS A 155 -12.02 5.12 -5.99
CA LYS A 155 -11.85 6.09 -7.07
C LYS A 155 -10.92 7.22 -6.68
N ARG A 156 -10.13 7.67 -7.66
CA ARG A 156 -9.25 8.83 -7.50
C ARG A 156 -10.06 10.11 -7.25
N ILE A 157 -9.71 10.81 -6.19
CA ILE A 157 -10.26 12.12 -5.85
C ILE A 157 -9.61 13.18 -6.74
N ARG A 158 -10.43 13.89 -7.51
CA ARG A 158 -9.97 15.06 -8.28
C ARG A 158 -9.80 16.24 -7.33
N VAL A 159 -8.57 16.55 -6.97
CA VAL A 159 -8.26 17.81 -6.28
C VAL A 159 -8.37 18.93 -7.33
N LYS A 160 -9.42 19.76 -7.25
CA LYS A 160 -9.48 21.01 -8.03
C LYS A 160 -8.31 21.89 -7.58
N GLY A 161 -7.56 22.36 -8.57
CA GLY A 161 -6.18 22.84 -8.42
C GLY A 161 -5.93 23.83 -7.30
N LEU A 162 -4.76 23.69 -6.67
CA LEU A 162 -4.04 24.82 -6.13
C LEU A 162 -3.53 25.62 -7.34
N THR A 163 -4.34 26.56 -7.82
CA THR A 163 -3.86 27.58 -8.76
C THR A 163 -2.77 28.35 -8.02
N ARG A 164 -1.50 28.18 -8.43
CA ARG A 164 -0.46 29.14 -8.05
C ARG A 164 -0.89 30.47 -8.64
N ARG A 165 -1.27 31.41 -7.77
CA ARG A 165 -1.23 32.84 -8.10
C ARG A 165 0.21 33.30 -8.01
#